data_AF-A0A0N1ID88-F1
#
_entry.id   AF-A0A0N1ID88-F1
#
_cell.length_a   1.000
_cell.length_b   1.000
_cell.length_c   1.000
_cell.angle_alpha   90.00
_cell.angle_beta   90.00
_cell.angle_gamma   90.00
#
_symmetry.space_group_name_H-M   'P 1'
#
loop_
_entity.id
_entity.type
_entity.pdbx_description
1 polymer ?
#
loop_
_entity_poly.entity_id
_entity_poly.type
_entity_poly.pdbx_seq_one_letter_code
_entity_poly.pdbx_strand_id
1 'polypeptide(L)'
;MFVEMQRTEVLVTYRRGLPVITVPLPSRRERCRFTLRPVSQTVGDLLEQVKAEDRGVERAVALAPDDRVRIAASDTIESLLENDFRLVINDTEYYVKSPPQERLSSEEIVRLSDVRNLVNQLYEALNVREHQIRKERELRGQLEKLSAELQPLEEVNYKLIVHRKKYLKNFSL
;
A
#
# COMPACT_ATOMS: atom_id res chain seq x y z
N MET A 1 -15.35 42.42 9.75
CA MET A 1 -16.17 41.20 9.87
C MET A 1 -15.31 40.05 9.36
N PHE A 2 -14.47 39.49 10.23
CA PHE A 2 -13.54 38.42 9.88
C PHE A 2 -14.34 37.13 9.79
N VAL A 3 -14.42 36.56 8.60
CA VAL A 3 -15.10 35.29 8.36
C VAL A 3 -14.26 34.18 8.98
N GLU A 4 -14.85 33.48 9.94
CA GLU A 4 -14.29 32.31 10.61
C GLU A 4 -14.37 31.09 9.67
N MET A 5 -13.54 31.06 8.63
CA MET A 5 -13.59 30.05 7.56
C MET A 5 -12.32 29.18 7.53
N GLN A 6 -11.95 28.50 8.62
CA GLN A 6 -10.78 27.60 8.60
C GLN A 6 -10.81 26.38 9.54
N ARG A 7 -11.98 25.85 9.96
CA ARG A 7 -12.00 24.63 10.83
C ARG A 7 -12.32 23.31 10.13
N THR A 8 -12.88 23.31 8.92
CA THR A 8 -13.52 22.10 8.35
C THR A 8 -12.92 21.56 7.06
N GLU A 9 -11.87 22.17 6.49
CA GLU A 9 -11.32 21.68 5.22
C GLU A 9 -10.32 20.53 5.39
N VAL A 10 -10.38 19.57 4.47
CA VAL A 10 -9.35 18.54 4.27
C VAL A 10 -8.31 19.10 3.30
N LEU A 11 -7.03 19.02 3.66
CA LEU A 11 -5.93 19.60 2.89
C LEU A 11 -4.93 18.54 2.47
N VAL A 12 -4.46 18.60 1.24
CA VAL A 12 -3.37 17.76 0.74
C VAL A 12 -2.13 18.63 0.53
N THR A 13 -1.00 18.20 1.10
CA THR A 13 0.29 18.88 0.94
C THR A 13 1.38 17.85 0.71
N TYR A 14 2.40 18.17 -0.09
CA TYR A 14 3.56 17.30 -0.21
C TYR A 14 4.63 17.71 0.80
N ARG A 15 5.14 16.75 1.57
CA ARG A 15 6.31 16.94 2.43
C ARG A 15 7.35 15.87 2.14
N ARG A 16 8.55 16.31 1.72
CA ARG A 16 9.66 15.41 1.35
C ARG A 16 9.24 14.38 0.28
N GLY A 17 8.44 14.81 -0.69
CA GLY A 17 7.95 13.95 -1.77
C GLY A 17 6.79 13.01 -1.41
N LEU A 18 6.32 13.01 -0.16
CA LEU A 18 5.17 12.20 0.27
C LEU A 18 3.91 13.08 0.43
N PRO A 19 2.75 12.63 -0.06
CA PRO A 19 1.49 13.30 0.20
C PRO A 19 1.12 13.18 1.68
N VAL A 20 0.72 14.31 2.25
CA VAL A 20 0.20 14.43 3.61
C VAL A 20 -1.21 14.98 3.52
N ILE A 21 -2.17 14.16 3.91
CA ILE A 21 -3.58 14.53 3.99
C ILE A 21 -3.90 14.94 5.42
N THR A 22 -4.41 16.16 5.59
CA THR A 22 -4.84 16.69 6.89
C THR A 22 -6.35 16.59 6.97
N VAL A 23 -6.87 15.81 7.91
CA VAL A 23 -8.29 15.48 8.04
C VAL A 23 -8.80 15.97 9.41
N PRO A 24 -9.92 16.71 9.47
CA PRO A 24 -10.59 17.01 10.73
C PRO A 24 -11.26 15.73 11.29
N LEU A 25 -10.90 15.34 12.50
CA LEU A 25 -11.45 14.14 13.15
C LEU A 25 -12.68 14.49 13.99
N PRO A 26 -13.83 13.80 13.80
CA PRO A 26 -15.12 14.19 14.37
C PRO A 26 -15.15 14.17 15.91
N SER A 27 -14.52 13.17 16.55
CA SER A 27 -14.62 12.99 18.00
C SER A 27 -13.61 13.82 18.77
N ARG A 28 -12.44 14.07 18.18
CA ARG A 28 -11.31 14.70 18.88
C ARG A 28 -11.28 16.23 18.78
N ARG A 29 -12.12 16.83 17.93
CA ARG A 29 -12.12 18.29 17.64
C ARG A 29 -10.74 18.83 17.23
N GLU A 30 -9.90 17.98 16.66
CA GLU A 30 -8.57 18.30 16.17
C GLU A 30 -8.39 17.83 14.73
N ARG A 31 -7.30 18.29 14.09
CA ARG A 31 -6.91 17.84 12.75
C ARG A 31 -5.77 16.85 12.88
N CYS A 32 -5.91 15.69 12.25
CA CYS A 32 -4.84 14.71 12.17
C CYS A 32 -4.22 14.69 10.77
N ARG A 33 -2.92 14.36 10.70
CA ARG A 33 -2.13 14.33 9.48
C ARG A 33 -1.75 12.91 9.14
N PHE A 34 -2.11 12.47 7.95
CA PHE A 34 -1.81 11.15 7.42
C PHE A 34 -0.76 11.29 6.33
N THR A 35 0.45 10.77 6.58
CA THR A 35 1.51 10.72 5.56
C THR A 35 1.40 9.40 4.82
N LEU A 36 1.23 9.46 3.50
CA LEU A 36 0.96 8.29 2.67
C LEU A 36 2.10 8.04 1.68
N ARG A 37 2.27 6.78 1.26
CA ARG A 37 3.21 6.34 0.24
C ARG A 37 2.45 6.11 -1.09
N PRO A 38 2.58 7.00 -2.10
CA PRO A 38 1.73 6.99 -3.29
C PRO A 38 1.62 5.64 -4.01
N VAL A 39 2.75 4.94 -4.13
CA VAL A 39 2.86 3.69 -4.91
C VAL A 39 2.50 2.44 -4.09
N SER A 40 2.77 2.44 -2.79
CA SER A 40 2.66 1.23 -1.95
C SER A 40 1.46 1.22 -1.02
N GLN A 41 0.76 2.35 -0.89
CA GLN A 41 -0.47 2.44 -0.10
C GLN A 41 -1.66 2.74 -0.99
N THR A 42 -2.82 2.29 -0.54
CA THR A 42 -4.09 2.41 -1.24
C THR A 42 -5.06 3.35 -0.54
N VAL A 43 -6.16 3.67 -1.20
CA VAL A 43 -7.30 4.38 -0.59
C VAL A 43 -7.80 3.63 0.64
N GLY A 44 -7.83 2.29 0.60
CA GLY A 44 -8.18 1.45 1.75
C GLY A 44 -7.30 1.73 2.97
N ASP A 45 -5.97 1.78 2.78
CA ASP A 45 -5.02 2.05 3.87
C ASP A 45 -5.27 3.41 4.53
N LEU A 46 -5.57 4.45 3.73
CA LEU A 46 -5.91 5.78 4.26
C LEU A 46 -7.20 5.71 5.10
N LEU A 47 -8.25 5.10 4.58
CA LEU A 47 -9.54 5.03 5.26
C LEU A 47 -9.45 4.20 6.55
N GLU A 48 -8.66 3.13 6.56
CA GLU A 48 -8.37 2.34 7.76
C GLU A 48 -7.57 3.12 8.79
N GLN A 49 -6.56 3.89 8.38
CA GLN A 49 -5.80 4.76 9.28
C GLN A 49 -6.68 5.83 9.93
N VAL A 50 -7.59 6.44 9.16
CA VAL A 50 -8.55 7.43 9.70
C VAL A 50 -9.47 6.79 10.75
N LYS A 51 -9.99 5.59 10.48
CA LYS A 51 -10.82 4.84 11.43
C LYS A 51 -10.06 4.39 12.67
N ALA A 52 -8.80 3.99 12.50
CA ALA A 52 -7.95 3.57 13.62
C ALA A 52 -7.60 4.74 14.56
N GLU A 53 -7.45 5.95 14.01
CA GLU A 53 -7.12 7.14 14.79
C GLU A 53 -8.32 7.70 15.56
N ASP A 54 -9.51 7.68 14.96
CA ASP A 54 -10.75 8.15 15.59
C ASP A 54 -11.84 7.07 15.61
N ARG A 55 -12.10 6.53 16.81
CA ARG A 55 -13.13 5.50 17.05
C ARG A 55 -14.56 5.97 16.75
N GLY A 56 -14.82 7.27 16.67
CA GLY A 56 -16.12 7.79 16.25
C GLY A 56 -16.30 7.82 14.73
N VAL A 57 -15.29 7.43 13.95
CA VAL A 57 -15.43 7.23 12.50
C VAL A 57 -15.95 5.82 12.23
N GLU A 58 -17.24 5.70 12.00
CA GLU A 58 -17.90 4.44 11.65
C GLU A 58 -17.77 4.17 10.15
N ARG A 59 -17.97 5.22 9.34
CA ARG A 59 -17.95 5.15 7.88
C ARG A 59 -16.92 6.14 7.34
N ALA A 60 -16.06 5.65 6.45
CA ALA A 60 -15.15 6.49 5.68
C ALA A 60 -15.11 5.96 4.24
N VAL A 61 -15.33 6.82 3.25
CA VAL A 61 -15.29 6.48 1.82
C VAL A 61 -14.72 7.63 0.99
N ALA A 62 -14.05 7.29 -0.11
CA ALA A 62 -13.63 8.25 -1.13
C ALA A 62 -14.54 8.12 -2.37
N LEU A 63 -14.95 9.26 -2.93
CA LEU A 63 -15.82 9.34 -4.10
C LEU A 63 -15.19 10.24 -5.17
N ALA A 64 -15.47 9.94 -6.44
CA ALA A 64 -15.17 10.81 -7.55
C ALA A 64 -15.92 12.16 -7.39
N PRO A 65 -15.34 13.29 -7.83
CA PRO A 65 -15.87 14.62 -7.57
C PRO A 65 -17.19 14.89 -8.29
N ASP A 66 -17.36 14.33 -9.49
CA ASP A 66 -18.45 14.65 -10.42
C ASP A 66 -19.70 13.82 -10.12
N ASP A 67 -19.58 12.49 -10.25
CA ASP A 67 -20.72 11.57 -10.23
C ASP A 67 -20.95 10.88 -8.87
N ARG A 68 -20.17 11.25 -7.83
CA ARG A 68 -20.15 10.58 -6.51
C ARG A 68 -19.93 9.05 -6.62
N VAL A 69 -19.30 8.60 -7.69
CA VAL A 69 -18.94 7.19 -7.88
C VAL A 69 -17.87 6.82 -6.86
N ARG A 70 -18.03 5.68 -6.20
CA ARG A 70 -17.10 5.23 -5.18
C ARG A 70 -15.75 4.86 -5.80
N ILE A 71 -14.68 5.41 -5.25
CA ILE A 71 -13.30 5.05 -5.59
C ILE A 71 -12.95 3.74 -4.88
N ALA A 72 -12.30 2.82 -5.58
CA ALA A 72 -12.04 1.49 -5.04
C ALA A 72 -11.02 1.55 -3.90
N ALA A 73 -11.20 0.71 -2.89
CA ALA A 73 -10.24 0.64 -1.78
C ALA A 73 -8.85 0.14 -2.23
N SER A 74 -8.77 -0.55 -3.36
CA SER A 74 -7.53 -1.04 -3.96
C SER A 74 -6.78 0.01 -4.79
N ASP A 75 -7.40 1.14 -5.11
CA ASP A 75 -6.73 2.18 -5.90
C ASP A 75 -5.56 2.76 -5.12
N THR A 76 -4.46 3.05 -5.81
CA THR A 76 -3.27 3.63 -5.19
C THR A 76 -3.52 5.08 -4.77
N ILE A 77 -2.80 5.54 -3.75
CA ILE A 77 -2.85 6.96 -3.37
C ILE A 77 -2.33 7.85 -4.51
N GLU A 78 -1.40 7.35 -5.33
CA GLU A 78 -0.97 8.04 -6.55
C GLU A 78 -2.13 8.33 -7.50
N SER A 79 -2.92 7.30 -7.84
CA SER A 79 -4.08 7.44 -8.74
C SER A 79 -5.20 8.30 -8.13
N LEU A 80 -5.45 8.16 -6.83
CA LEU A 80 -6.42 9.02 -6.12
C LEU A 80 -6.08 10.51 -6.26
N LEU A 81 -4.80 10.86 -6.23
CA LEU A 81 -4.31 12.24 -6.24
C LEU A 81 -4.10 12.80 -7.67
N GLU A 82 -4.41 12.04 -8.72
CA GLU A 82 -4.42 12.57 -10.09
C GLU A 82 -5.55 13.56 -10.33
N ASN A 83 -6.66 13.39 -9.60
CA ASN A 83 -7.84 14.24 -9.69
C ASN A 83 -8.27 14.71 -8.30
N ASP A 84 -9.09 15.73 -8.25
CA ASP A 84 -9.81 16.09 -7.03
C ASP A 84 -10.76 14.93 -6.64
N PHE A 85 -11.10 14.83 -5.36
CA PHE A 85 -12.01 13.79 -4.88
C PHE A 85 -12.82 14.27 -3.67
N ARG A 86 -13.82 13.50 -3.28
CA ARG A 86 -14.64 13.74 -2.09
C ARG A 86 -14.32 12.70 -1.03
N LEU A 87 -13.91 13.15 0.15
CA LEU A 87 -13.73 12.30 1.32
C LEU A 87 -14.98 12.42 2.19
N VAL A 88 -15.69 11.31 2.40
CA VAL A 88 -16.87 11.27 3.26
C VAL A 88 -16.51 10.54 4.54
N ILE A 89 -16.69 11.21 5.68
CA ILE A 89 -16.47 10.67 7.02
C ILE A 89 -17.80 10.78 7.78
N ASN A 90 -18.36 9.64 8.14
CA ASN A 90 -19.73 9.49 8.63
C ASN A 90 -20.72 10.18 7.68
N ASP A 91 -21.30 11.29 8.11
CA ASP A 91 -22.26 12.09 7.33
C ASP A 91 -21.69 13.44 6.87
N THR A 92 -20.39 13.66 7.09
CA THR A 92 -19.70 14.88 6.63
C THR A 92 -18.91 14.59 5.37
N GLU A 93 -19.10 15.45 4.37
CA GLU A 93 -18.45 15.36 3.08
C GLU A 93 -17.45 16.50 2.91
N TYR A 94 -16.21 16.15 2.55
CA TYR A 94 -15.13 17.08 2.32
C TYR A 94 -14.71 17.02 0.85
N TYR A 95 -14.76 18.15 0.16
CA TYR A 95 -14.15 18.29 -1.15
C TYR A 95 -12.64 18.46 -0.96
N VAL A 96 -11.86 17.55 -1.54
CA VAL A 96 -10.41 17.50 -1.42
C VAL A 96 -9.81 17.93 -2.74
N LYS A 97 -9.14 19.09 -2.72
CA LYS A 97 -8.41 19.58 -3.88
C LYS A 97 -7.02 18.95 -3.91
N SER A 98 -6.75 18.16 -4.95
CA SER A 98 -5.45 17.53 -5.16
C SER A 98 -4.43 18.58 -5.62
N PRO A 99 -3.21 18.60 -5.08
CA PRO A 99 -2.19 19.54 -5.53
C PRO A 99 -1.83 19.22 -6.99
N PRO A 100 -1.55 20.23 -7.83
CA PRO A 100 -1.07 19.96 -9.18
C PRO A 100 0.21 19.13 -9.09
N GLN A 101 0.16 17.91 -9.62
CA GLN A 101 1.36 17.09 -9.77
C GLN A 101 2.19 17.70 -10.89
N GLU A 102 3.35 18.27 -10.56
CA GLU A 102 4.38 18.53 -11.57
C GLU A 102 4.80 17.17 -12.13
N ARG A 103 4.25 16.82 -13.30
CA ARG A 103 4.71 15.67 -14.05
C ARG A 103 6.13 15.95 -14.49
N LEU A 104 7.09 15.37 -13.79
CA LEU A 104 8.49 15.37 -14.19
C LEU A 104 8.58 14.81 -15.60
N SER A 105 9.39 15.43 -16.44
CA SER A 105 9.68 14.91 -17.77
C SER A 105 10.34 13.53 -17.67
N SER A 106 10.19 12.70 -18.70
CA SER A 106 10.84 11.38 -18.75
C SER A 106 12.36 11.46 -18.54
N GLU A 107 12.99 12.55 -18.97
CA GLU A 107 14.42 12.82 -18.75
C GLU A 107 14.75 13.04 -17.27
N GLU A 108 13.93 13.80 -16.55
CA GLU A 108 14.11 14.04 -15.11
C GLU A 108 13.89 12.77 -14.29
N ILE A 109 12.94 11.91 -14.71
CA ILE A 109 12.69 10.60 -14.10
C ILE A 109 13.93 9.71 -14.24
N VAL A 110 14.55 9.64 -15.42
CA VAL A 110 15.76 8.85 -15.66
C VAL A 110 16.92 9.36 -14.80
N ARG A 111 17.17 10.67 -14.78
CA ARG A 111 18.25 11.26 -13.97
C ARG A 111 18.06 10.99 -12.47
N LEU A 112 16.84 11.09 -11.96
CA LEU A 112 16.53 10.77 -10.56
C LEU A 112 16.70 9.28 -10.25
N SER A 113 16.38 8.40 -11.20
CA SER A 113 16.63 6.96 -11.08
C SER A 113 18.12 6.67 -10.94
N ASP A 114 18.97 7.33 -11.74
CA ASP A 114 20.43 7.15 -11.67
C ASP A 114 21.00 7.59 -10.31
N VAL A 115 20.53 8.73 -9.78
CA VAL A 115 20.91 9.21 -8.44
C VAL A 115 20.45 8.22 -7.37
N ARG A 116 19.21 7.72 -7.45
CA ARG A 116 18.68 6.71 -6.51
C ARG A 116 19.52 5.43 -6.55
N ASN A 117 19.90 4.97 -7.74
CA ASN A 117 20.74 3.79 -7.91
C ASN A 117 22.11 3.99 -7.28
N LEU A 118 22.74 5.15 -7.47
CA LEU A 118 24.02 5.47 -6.84
C LEU A 118 23.92 5.51 -5.31
N VAL A 119 22.85 6.10 -4.76
CA VAL A 119 22.59 6.12 -3.32
C VAL A 119 22.35 4.72 -2.78
N ASN A 120 21.60 3.88 -3.50
CA ASN A 120 21.41 2.47 -3.13
C ASN A 120 22.72 1.70 -3.17
N GLN A 121 23.56 1.88 -4.18
CA GLN A 121 24.90 1.27 -4.25
C GLN A 121 25.78 1.69 -3.07
N LEU A 122 25.72 2.96 -2.67
CA LEU A 122 26.44 3.44 -1.49
C LEU A 122 25.87 2.83 -0.19
N TYR A 123 24.54 2.80 -0.05
CA TYR A 123 23.87 2.20 1.10
C TYR A 123 24.17 0.71 1.21
N GLU A 124 24.16 -0.01 0.08
CA GLU A 124 24.65 -1.38 -0.01
C GLU A 124 26.10 -1.42 0.44
N ALA A 125 27.03 -0.71 -0.18
CA ALA A 125 28.46 -0.73 0.19
C ALA A 125 28.72 -0.47 1.69
N LEU A 126 27.95 0.42 2.32
CA LEU A 126 28.07 0.73 3.74
C LEU A 126 27.39 -0.29 4.67
N ASN A 127 26.24 -0.85 4.27
CA ASN A 127 25.40 -1.74 5.09
C ASN A 127 25.28 -3.17 4.55
N VAL A 128 26.18 -3.60 3.64
CA VAL A 128 26.11 -4.90 2.94
C VAL A 128 25.89 -6.03 3.94
N ARG A 129 26.68 -6.06 5.01
CA ARG A 129 26.67 -7.20 5.96
C ARG A 129 25.32 -7.39 6.63
N GLU A 130 24.73 -6.32 7.16
CA GLU A 130 23.45 -6.42 7.87
C GLU A 130 22.30 -6.71 6.90
N HIS A 131 22.33 -6.12 5.70
CA HIS A 131 21.37 -6.43 4.65
C HIS A 131 21.44 -7.90 4.21
N GLN A 132 22.65 -8.43 3.97
CA GLN A 132 22.87 -9.82 3.57
C GLN A 132 22.38 -10.79 4.64
N ILE A 133 22.68 -10.55 5.92
CA ILE A 133 22.19 -11.40 7.03
C ILE A 133 20.66 -11.39 7.09
N ARG A 134 20.02 -10.23 6.95
CA ARG A 134 18.55 -10.14 6.97
C ARG A 134 17.94 -10.87 5.78
N LYS A 135 18.52 -10.72 4.58
CA LYS A 135 18.05 -11.38 3.37
C LYS A 135 18.24 -12.90 3.43
N GLU A 136 19.37 -13.37 3.95
CA GLU A 136 19.63 -14.79 4.20
C GLU A 136 18.56 -15.38 5.12
N ARG A 137 18.26 -14.72 6.25
CA ARG A 137 17.22 -15.17 7.19
C ARG A 137 15.84 -15.24 6.55
N GLU A 138 15.46 -14.23 5.78
CA GLU A 138 14.18 -14.18 5.06
C GLU A 138 14.06 -15.35 4.07
N LEU A 139 15.06 -15.53 3.21
CA LEU A 139 15.08 -16.61 2.21
C LEU A 139 15.07 -17.99 2.86
N ARG A 140 15.78 -18.15 3.97
CA ARG A 140 15.81 -19.39 4.73
C ARG A 140 14.45 -19.73 5.34
N GLY A 141 13.73 -18.73 5.88
CA GLY A 141 12.36 -18.91 6.34
C GLY A 141 11.37 -19.27 5.23
N GLN A 142 11.54 -18.68 4.04
CA GLN A 142 10.74 -19.05 2.86
C GLN A 142 11.01 -20.49 2.40
N LEU A 143 12.28 -20.92 2.39
CA LEU A 143 12.68 -22.29 2.09
C LEU A 143 12.09 -23.30 3.08
N GLU A 144 12.16 -23.00 4.38
CA GLU A 144 11.59 -23.84 5.43
C GLU A 144 10.07 -23.99 5.25
N LYS A 145 9.37 -22.89 4.95
CA LYS A 145 7.93 -22.91 4.68
C LYS A 145 7.60 -23.75 3.44
N LEU A 146 8.30 -23.52 2.32
CA LEU A 146 8.08 -24.28 1.09
C LEU A 146 8.38 -25.77 1.27
N SER A 147 9.44 -26.10 2.02
CA SER A 147 9.80 -27.49 2.34
C SER A 147 8.69 -28.19 3.14
N ALA A 148 8.14 -27.50 4.14
CA ALA A 148 7.02 -28.01 4.94
C ALA A 148 5.75 -28.21 4.10
N GLU A 149 5.48 -27.33 3.13
CA GLU A 149 4.35 -27.44 2.20
C GLU A 149 4.55 -28.57 1.16
N LEU A 150 5.79 -28.81 0.73
CA LEU A 150 6.15 -29.87 -0.23
C LEU A 150 6.06 -31.28 0.37
N GLN A 151 6.46 -31.46 1.63
CA GLN A 151 6.52 -32.76 2.30
C GLN A 151 5.22 -33.61 2.16
N PRO A 152 4.00 -33.09 2.43
CA PRO A 152 2.78 -33.88 2.27
C PRO A 152 2.48 -34.22 0.80
N LEU A 153 2.82 -33.33 -0.14
CA LEU A 153 2.61 -33.55 -1.57
C LEU A 153 3.52 -34.67 -2.09
N GLU A 154 4.78 -34.68 -1.64
CA GLU A 154 5.74 -35.73 -1.97
C GLU A 154 5.30 -37.09 -1.42
N GLU A 155 4.74 -37.13 -0.21
CA GLU A 155 4.25 -38.37 0.38
C GLU A 155 3.04 -38.95 -0.38
N VAL A 156 2.11 -38.09 -0.79
CA VAL A 156 0.97 -38.48 -1.63
C VAL A 156 1.46 -38.98 -3.00
N ASN A 157 2.40 -38.26 -3.62
CA ASN A 157 2.97 -38.65 -4.91
C ASN A 157 3.68 -40.01 -4.81
N TYR A 158 4.47 -40.23 -3.76
CA TYR A 158 5.12 -41.51 -3.50
C TYR A 158 4.11 -42.65 -3.38
N LYS A 159 3.04 -42.47 -2.59
CA LYS A 159 1.95 -43.45 -2.45
C LYS A 159 1.30 -43.77 -3.80
N LEU A 160 1.02 -42.76 -4.61
CA LEU A 160 0.44 -42.92 -5.95
C LEU A 160 1.38 -43.68 -6.89
N ILE A 161 2.68 -43.37 -6.89
CA ILE A 161 3.69 -44.07 -7.70
C ILE A 161 3.78 -45.55 -7.30
N VAL A 162 3.81 -45.83 -5.99
CA VAL A 162 3.87 -47.21 -5.48
C VAL A 162 2.61 -47.99 -5.86
N HIS A 163 1.44 -47.38 -5.68
CA HIS A 163 0.16 -47.98 -6.07
C HIS A 163 0.13 -48.27 -7.58
N ARG A 164 0.48 -47.29 -8.42
CA ARG A 164 0.55 -47.47 -9.88
C ARG A 164 1.50 -48.61 -10.29
N LYS A 165 2.68 -48.70 -9.68
CA LYS A 165 3.63 -49.80 -9.94
C LYS A 165 3.05 -51.17 -9.58
N LYS A 166 2.30 -51.26 -8.47
CA LYS A 166 1.64 -52.50 -8.05
C LYS A 166 0.54 -52.92 -9.04
N TYR A 167 -0.27 -51.98 -9.52
CA TYR A 167 -1.30 -52.24 -10.51
C TYR A 167 -0.71 -52.72 -11.84
N LEU A 168 0.35 -52.08 -12.33
CA LEU A 168 1.01 -52.49 -13.57
C LEU A 168 1.64 -53.89 -13.49
N LYS A 169 2.19 -54.27 -12.33
CA LYS A 169 2.69 -55.64 -12.10
C LYS A 169 1.58 -56.69 -12.07
N ASN A 170 0.39 -56.34 -11.59
CA ASN A 170 -0.74 -57.28 -11.52
C ASN A 170 -1.45 -57.47 -12.87
N PHE A 171 -1.22 -56.60 -13.85
CA PHE A 171 -1.78 -56.68 -15.22
C PHE A 171 -0.82 -57.32 -16.23
N SER A 172 0.39 -57.72 -15.81
CA SER A 172 1.41 -58.37 -16.65
C SER A 172 1.55 -59.89 -16.37
N LEU A 173 0.53 -60.49 -15.74
CA LEU A 173 0.28 -61.93 -15.62
C LEU A 173 -1.01 -62.27 -16.39
#